data_AF-A0A6L3AAH7-F1
#
_entry.id   AF-A0A6L3AAH7-F1
#
_cell.length_a   1.000
_cell.length_b   1.000
_cell.length_c   1.000
_cell.angle_alpha   90.00
_cell.angle_beta   90.00
_cell.angle_gamma   90.00
#
_symmetry.space_group_name_H-M   'P 1'
#
loop_
_entity.id
_entity.type
_entity.pdbx_description
1 polymer ?
#
loop_
_entity_poly.entity_id
_entity_poly.type
_entity_poly.pdbx_seq_one_letter_code
_entity_poly.pdbx_strand_id
1 'polypeptide(L)'
;MQDQVAAHGSYQEPQPEPKGWPVIVALSAIVLGLALWWWARDTGDNFAWPFFAASLVITVLAAGAWLVDEIRSRRRIATLGDRARATRYTQVITFAIAEGSLDAARSESGVLSALDRSDSALRSLAGFQDLRVIVSAPSTGPAQALCETTWWDRGTLATYEQTRQTVLDILAASPDEVVPGSVQVFDMEVVRDAKQV
;
A
#
# COMPACT_ATOMS: atom_id res chain seq x y z
N MET A 1 -25.95 -10.13 18.35
CA MET A 1 -25.63 -9.66 16.99
C MET A 1 -24.85 -8.37 17.11
N GLN A 2 -23.53 -8.49 17.16
CA GLN A 2 -22.60 -7.36 17.08
C GLN A 2 -21.83 -7.57 15.78
N ASP A 3 -22.22 -6.81 14.75
CA ASP A 3 -21.44 -6.70 13.53
C ASP A 3 -20.16 -5.93 13.86
N GLN A 4 -19.06 -6.66 14.04
CA GLN A 4 -17.74 -6.08 13.90
C GLN A 4 -17.48 -5.89 12.40
N VAL A 5 -17.88 -4.73 11.89
CA VAL A 5 -17.42 -4.23 10.61
C VAL A 5 -15.91 -4.02 10.73
N ALA A 6 -15.15 -4.91 10.10
CA ALA A 6 -13.72 -4.80 9.93
C ALA A 6 -13.38 -3.40 9.41
N ALA A 7 -12.59 -2.66 10.20
CA ALA A 7 -12.08 -1.35 9.83
C ALA A 7 -11.33 -1.47 8.50
N HIS A 8 -12.00 -1.11 7.41
CA HIS A 8 -11.35 -0.86 6.13
C HIS A 8 -10.42 0.32 6.37
N GLY A 9 -9.10 0.06 6.40
CA GLY A 9 -8.10 1.10 6.30
C GLY A 9 -8.38 1.89 5.03
N SER A 10 -9.00 3.06 5.17
CA SER A 10 -9.24 3.96 4.06
C SER A 10 -7.89 4.35 3.51
N TYR A 11 -7.59 3.92 2.29
CA TYR A 11 -6.50 4.49 1.51
C TYR A 11 -6.78 5.98 1.38
N GLN A 12 -6.11 6.77 2.21
CA GLN A 12 -6.17 8.22 2.13
C GLN A 12 -5.28 8.59 0.95
N GLU A 13 -5.93 8.82 -0.19
CA GLU A 13 -5.27 9.27 -1.41
C GLU A 13 -4.40 10.49 -1.06
N PRO A 14 -3.11 10.51 -1.45
CA PRO A 14 -2.22 11.61 -1.11
C PRO A 14 -2.85 12.91 -1.62
N GLN A 15 -3.25 13.79 -0.70
CA GLN A 15 -3.81 15.09 -1.08
C GLN A 15 -2.76 15.81 -1.93
N PRO A 16 -3.12 16.29 -3.14
CA PRO A 16 -2.16 17.01 -3.96
C PRO A 16 -1.69 18.25 -3.19
N GLU A 17 -0.40 18.35 -2.94
CA GLU A 17 0.20 19.52 -2.30
C GLU A 17 -0.20 20.78 -3.09
N PRO A 18 -0.54 21.88 -2.40
CA PRO A 18 -0.92 23.12 -3.07
C PRO A 18 0.24 23.61 -3.94
N LYS A 19 0.05 23.58 -5.26
CA LYS A 19 1.05 23.99 -6.23
C LYS A 19 1.15 25.52 -6.25
N GLY A 20 2.34 26.07 -5.99
CA GLY A 20 2.57 27.53 -5.94
C GLY A 20 2.69 28.21 -7.32
N TRP A 21 2.90 27.45 -8.39
CA TRP A 21 3.13 28.01 -9.74
C TRP A 21 1.96 28.82 -10.34
N PRO A 22 0.66 28.53 -10.09
CA PRO A 22 -0.44 29.32 -10.64
C PRO A 22 -0.42 30.77 -10.13
N VAL A 23 0.02 30.98 -8.89
CA VAL A 23 0.18 32.32 -8.28
C VAL A 23 1.29 33.11 -9.00
N ILE A 24 2.40 32.45 -9.33
CA ILE A 24 3.52 33.07 -10.04
C ILE A 24 3.11 33.44 -11.47
N VAL A 25 2.34 32.59 -12.16
CA VAL A 25 1.80 32.90 -13.50
C VAL A 25 0.83 34.08 -13.46
N ALA A 26 -0.06 34.13 -12.46
CA ALA A 26 -1.00 35.24 -12.29
C ALA A 26 -0.26 36.57 -12.05
N LEU A 27 0.76 36.57 -11.19
CA LEU A 27 1.62 37.74 -10.96
C LEU A 27 2.34 38.19 -12.24
N SER A 28 2.86 37.25 -13.03
CA SER A 28 3.54 37.53 -14.30
C SER A 28 2.60 38.22 -15.29
N ALA A 29 1.36 37.72 -15.41
CA ALA A 29 0.35 38.28 -16.31
C ALA A 29 -0.05 39.71 -15.91
N ILE A 30 -0.14 40.00 -14.61
CA ILE A 30 -0.42 41.35 -14.09
C ILE A 30 0.72 42.30 -14.43
N VAL A 31 1.97 41.90 -14.20
CA VAL A 31 3.17 42.72 -14.49
C VAL A 31 3.27 43.00 -16.00
N LEU A 32 3.08 41.98 -16.84
CA LEU A 32 3.08 42.12 -18.29
C LEU A 32 1.94 43.05 -18.76
N GLY A 33 0.74 42.91 -18.19
CA GLY A 33 -0.41 43.75 -18.51
C GLY A 33 -0.19 45.22 -18.18
N LEU A 34 0.40 45.51 -17.02
CA LEU A 34 0.77 46.88 -16.62
C LEU A 34 1.84 47.48 -17.55
N ALA A 35 2.83 46.67 -17.95
CA ALA A 35 3.88 47.10 -18.87
C ALA A 35 3.33 47.45 -20.26
N LEU A 36 2.45 46.60 -20.80
CA LEU A 36 1.81 46.82 -22.11
C LEU A 36 0.85 48.00 -22.09
N TRP A 37 0.10 48.17 -21.01
CA TRP A 37 -0.79 49.33 -20.84
C TRP A 37 -0.01 50.65 -20.79
N TRP A 38 1.13 50.68 -20.09
CA TRP A 38 1.99 51.86 -20.03
C TRP A 38 2.63 52.15 -21.40
N TRP A 39 3.17 51.13 -22.07
CA TRP A 39 3.74 51.25 -23.42
C TRP A 39 2.73 51.73 -24.45
N ALA A 40 1.49 51.23 -24.39
CA ALA A 40 0.42 51.67 -25.30
C ALA A 40 -0.01 53.13 -25.08
N ARG A 41 0.39 53.75 -23.96
CA ARG A 41 -0.02 55.10 -23.55
C ARG A 41 1.10 56.13 -23.71
N ASP A 42 2.36 55.71 -23.84
CA ASP A 42 3.51 56.60 -24.02
C ASP A 42 3.95 56.65 -25.49
N THR A 43 3.87 57.82 -26.11
CA THR A 43 4.33 58.09 -27.50
C THR A 43 5.73 58.70 -27.56
N GLY A 44 6.43 58.80 -26.44
CA GLY A 44 7.84 59.23 -26.37
C GLY A 44 8.81 58.05 -26.35
N ASP A 45 10.05 58.28 -26.81
CA ASP A 45 11.16 57.32 -26.94
C ASP A 45 11.73 56.83 -25.57
N ASN A 46 10.89 56.70 -24.54
CA ASN A 46 11.31 56.45 -23.17
C ASN A 46 11.16 54.97 -22.74
N PHE A 47 12.31 54.31 -22.66
CA PHE A 47 12.74 53.37 -21.60
C PHE A 47 11.72 52.38 -20.99
N ALA A 48 11.01 51.60 -21.81
CA ALA A 48 10.17 50.48 -21.35
C ALA A 48 10.95 49.19 -20.98
N TRP A 49 12.26 49.15 -21.25
CA TRP A 49 13.13 47.98 -21.07
C TRP A 49 13.11 47.31 -19.68
N PRO A 50 13.02 48.04 -18.55
CA PRO A 50 13.00 47.42 -17.22
C PRO A 50 11.80 46.51 -16.99
N PHE A 51 10.62 46.85 -17.53
CA PHE A 51 9.41 46.06 -17.35
C PHE A 51 9.41 44.79 -18.20
N PHE A 52 9.92 44.86 -19.44
CA PHE A 52 10.14 43.68 -20.26
C PHE A 52 11.18 42.74 -19.65
N ALA A 53 12.27 43.29 -19.12
CA ALA A 53 13.28 42.50 -18.41
C ALA A 53 12.70 41.83 -17.16
N ALA A 54 11.90 42.56 -16.36
CA ALA A 54 11.23 41.98 -15.19
C ALA A 54 10.27 40.85 -15.57
N SER A 55 9.43 41.04 -16.59
CA SER A 55 8.51 40.00 -17.06
C SER A 55 9.24 38.75 -17.54
N LEU A 56 10.34 38.93 -18.28
CA LEU A 56 11.17 37.82 -18.76
C LEU A 56 11.76 37.03 -17.59
N VAL A 57 12.31 37.72 -16.59
CA VAL A 57 12.89 37.08 -15.39
C VAL A 57 11.83 36.29 -14.62
N ILE A 58 10.65 36.85 -14.39
CA ILE A 58 9.57 36.16 -13.66
C ILE A 58 9.12 34.92 -14.46
N THR A 59 9.01 35.02 -15.78
CA THR A 59 8.64 33.89 -16.66
C THR A 59 9.66 32.75 -16.56
N VAL A 60 10.96 33.08 -16.60
CA VAL A 60 12.05 32.10 -16.46
C VAL A 60 12.01 31.44 -15.08
N LEU A 61 11.78 32.20 -14.02
CA LEU A 61 11.65 31.66 -12.66
C LEU A 61 10.43 30.73 -12.53
N ALA A 62 9.29 31.08 -13.16
CA ALA A 62 8.10 30.25 -13.18
C ALA A 62 8.34 28.91 -13.91
N ALA A 63 8.98 28.97 -15.08
CA ALA A 63 9.34 27.78 -15.86
C ALA A 63 10.35 26.89 -15.09
N GLY A 64 11.34 27.52 -14.43
CA GLY A 64 12.29 26.83 -13.57
C GLY A 64 11.62 26.15 -12.37
N ALA A 65 10.70 26.84 -11.70
CA ALA A 65 9.93 26.26 -10.59
C ALA A 65 9.07 25.08 -11.04
N TRP A 66 8.42 25.20 -12.20
CA TRP A 66 7.64 24.10 -12.79
C TRP A 66 8.52 22.89 -13.12
N LEU A 67 9.68 23.12 -13.75
CA LEU A 67 10.60 22.04 -14.10
C LEU A 67 11.15 21.32 -12.85
N VAL A 68 11.47 22.08 -11.79
CA VAL A 68 11.92 21.49 -10.52
C VAL A 68 10.82 20.67 -9.87
N ASP A 69 9.56 21.15 -9.89
CA ASP A 69 8.41 20.39 -9.38
C ASP A 69 8.19 19.11 -10.19
N GLU A 70 8.31 19.17 -11.52
CA GLU A 70 8.19 18.01 -12.41
C GLU A 70 9.31 16.99 -12.21
N ILE A 71 10.55 17.44 -11.96
CA ILE A 71 11.66 16.52 -11.62
C ILE A 71 11.42 15.88 -10.25
N ARG A 72 10.95 16.65 -9.27
CA ARG A 72 10.62 16.13 -7.93
C ARG A 72 9.43 15.17 -7.98
N SER A 73 8.40 15.46 -8.76
CA SER A 73 7.23 14.59 -8.93
C SER A 73 7.64 13.29 -9.59
N ARG A 74 8.45 13.32 -10.66
CA ARG A 74 9.01 12.11 -11.29
C ARG A 74 9.87 11.29 -10.34
N ARG A 75 10.70 11.93 -9.52
CA ARG A 75 11.49 11.25 -8.48
C ARG A 75 10.58 10.62 -7.41
N ARG A 76 9.53 11.33 -6.96
CA ARG A 76 8.52 10.78 -6.04
C ARG A 76 7.81 9.58 -6.64
N ILE A 77 7.36 9.68 -7.89
CA ILE A 77 6.70 8.58 -8.62
C ILE A 77 7.66 7.40 -8.81
N ALA A 78 8.95 7.61 -9.08
CA ALA A 78 9.94 6.54 -9.17
C ALA A 78 10.13 5.84 -7.81
N THR A 79 10.25 6.60 -6.71
CA THR A 79 10.36 6.01 -5.37
C THR A 79 9.07 5.31 -4.91
N LEU A 80 7.91 5.79 -5.35
CA LEU A 80 6.63 5.13 -5.15
C LEU A 80 6.46 3.93 -6.07
N GLY A 81 7.04 3.97 -7.28
CA GLY A 81 7.05 2.88 -8.26
C GLY A 81 7.87 1.68 -7.82
N ASP A 82 9.04 1.90 -7.21
CA ASP A 82 9.81 0.83 -6.56
C ASP A 82 9.08 0.24 -5.35
N ARG A 83 8.33 1.05 -4.61
CA ARG A 83 7.43 0.56 -3.52
C ARG A 83 6.15 -0.10 -4.04
N ALA A 84 5.67 0.27 -5.22
CA ALA A 84 4.49 -0.30 -5.87
C ALA A 84 4.82 -1.63 -6.57
N ARG A 85 6.07 -1.76 -7.03
CA ARG A 85 6.69 -3.04 -7.44
C ARG A 85 7.17 -3.86 -6.23
N ALA A 86 6.60 -3.62 -5.04
CA ALA A 86 6.76 -4.49 -3.89
C ALA A 86 6.11 -5.83 -4.22
N THR A 87 6.93 -6.73 -4.73
CA THR A 87 6.61 -8.14 -4.87
C THR A 87 6.36 -8.66 -3.45
N ARG A 88 5.13 -9.10 -3.18
CA ARG A 88 4.80 -9.70 -1.88
C ARG A 88 4.78 -11.20 -2.03
N TYR A 89 5.28 -11.90 -1.03
CA TYR A 89 5.24 -13.36 -0.99
C TYR A 89 4.15 -13.77 -0.03
N THR A 90 3.18 -14.51 -0.55
CA THR A 90 2.02 -14.95 0.21
C THR A 90 2.04 -16.46 0.28
N GLN A 91 2.01 -17.02 1.47
CA GLN A 91 1.81 -18.45 1.68
C GLN A 91 0.37 -18.68 2.13
N VAL A 92 -0.37 -19.46 1.35
CA VAL A 92 -1.76 -19.84 1.62
C VAL A 92 -1.78 -21.30 2.06
N ILE A 93 -2.33 -21.55 3.24
CA ILE A 93 -2.45 -22.87 3.84
C ILE A 93 -3.93 -23.16 4.02
N THR A 94 -4.43 -24.19 3.35
CA THR A 94 -5.83 -24.61 3.47
C THR A 94 -5.92 -25.92 4.22
N PHE A 95 -6.91 -26.06 5.09
CA PHE A 95 -7.15 -27.29 5.84
C PHE A 95 -8.63 -27.44 6.19
N ALA A 96 -9.06 -28.68 6.41
CA ALA A 96 -10.42 -28.96 6.85
C ALA A 96 -10.46 -29.20 8.36
N ILE A 97 -11.44 -28.61 9.02
CA ILE A 97 -11.78 -28.86 10.42
C ILE A 97 -12.83 -29.96 10.45
N ALA A 98 -12.64 -30.96 11.32
CA ALA A 98 -13.55 -32.09 11.45
C ALA A 98 -14.99 -31.63 11.73
N GLU A 99 -15.95 -32.37 11.18
CA GLU A 99 -17.38 -32.07 11.35
C GLU A 99 -17.76 -32.10 12.83
N GLY A 100 -18.44 -31.06 13.31
CA GLY A 100 -18.78 -30.89 14.72
C GLY A 100 -17.66 -30.35 15.62
N SER A 101 -16.43 -30.24 15.13
CA SER A 101 -15.28 -29.74 15.90
C SER A 101 -15.03 -28.23 15.77
N LEU A 102 -15.87 -27.49 15.03
CA LEU A 102 -15.66 -26.05 14.80
C LEU A 102 -15.70 -25.22 16.09
N ASP A 103 -16.60 -25.54 17.02
CA ASP A 103 -16.68 -24.82 18.30
C ASP A 103 -15.48 -25.13 19.20
N ALA A 104 -14.99 -26.38 19.17
CA ALA A 104 -13.74 -26.76 19.84
C ALA A 104 -12.55 -26.03 19.22
N ALA A 105 -12.47 -25.96 17.90
CA ALA A 105 -11.41 -25.24 17.17
C ALA A 105 -11.38 -23.73 17.47
N ARG A 106 -12.53 -23.12 17.79
CA ARG A 106 -12.64 -21.72 18.23
C ARG A 106 -12.44 -21.51 19.73
N SER A 107 -12.42 -22.58 20.53
CA SER A 107 -12.16 -22.46 21.96
C SER A 107 -10.75 -21.93 22.23
N GLU A 108 -10.47 -21.47 23.45
CA GLU A 108 -9.17 -20.88 23.81
C GLU A 108 -7.97 -21.82 23.56
N SER A 109 -8.20 -23.13 23.69
CA SER A 109 -7.22 -24.19 23.40
C SER A 109 -7.28 -24.72 21.97
N GLY A 110 -8.25 -24.28 21.16
CA GLY A 110 -8.47 -24.78 19.81
C GLY A 110 -7.48 -24.24 18.78
N VAL A 111 -7.44 -24.90 17.62
CA VAL A 111 -6.48 -24.61 16.55
C VAL A 111 -6.63 -23.20 15.98
N LEU A 112 -7.86 -22.68 15.85
CA LEU A 112 -8.08 -21.33 15.31
C LEU A 112 -7.60 -20.25 16.30
N SER A 113 -7.86 -20.44 17.58
CA SER A 113 -7.34 -19.55 18.64
C SER A 113 -5.83 -19.63 18.78
N ALA A 114 -5.23 -20.79 18.51
CA ALA A 114 -3.77 -20.94 18.46
C ALA A 114 -3.17 -20.16 17.28
N LEU A 115 -3.81 -20.21 16.10
CA LEU A 115 -3.40 -19.41 14.94
C LEU A 115 -3.52 -17.91 15.22
N ASP A 116 -4.63 -17.45 15.79
CA ASP A 116 -4.81 -16.03 16.14
C ASP A 116 -3.75 -15.55 17.16
N ARG A 117 -3.43 -16.37 18.16
CA ARG A 117 -2.35 -16.05 19.13
C ARG A 117 -0.97 -16.02 18.48
N SER A 118 -0.75 -16.82 17.44
CA SER A 118 0.53 -16.84 16.73
C SER A 118 0.81 -15.54 15.99
N ASP A 119 -0.22 -14.75 15.61
CA ASP A 119 -0.05 -13.45 14.92
C ASP A 119 0.94 -12.54 15.66
N SER A 120 0.82 -12.43 16.98
CA SER A 120 1.70 -11.59 17.79
C SER A 120 3.17 -12.04 17.75
N ALA A 121 3.40 -13.36 17.74
CA ALA A 121 4.73 -13.93 17.62
C ALA A 121 5.30 -13.73 16.20
N LEU A 122 4.47 -13.93 15.17
CA LEU A 122 4.85 -13.74 13.78
C LEU A 122 5.18 -12.28 13.46
N ARG A 123 4.48 -11.31 14.06
CA ARG A 123 4.78 -9.87 13.94
C ARG A 123 6.18 -9.48 14.44
N SER A 124 6.80 -10.30 15.28
CA SER A 124 8.18 -10.07 15.72
C SER A 124 9.23 -10.55 14.71
N LEU A 125 8.83 -11.33 13.70
CA LEU A 125 9.73 -11.87 12.69
C LEU A 125 10.05 -10.83 11.62
N ALA A 126 11.32 -10.79 11.21
CA ALA A 126 11.77 -9.92 10.14
C ALA A 126 11.08 -10.27 8.82
N GLY A 127 10.49 -9.27 8.17
CA GLY A 127 9.84 -9.42 6.86
C GLY A 127 8.40 -9.92 6.90
N PHE A 128 7.88 -10.34 8.06
CA PHE A 128 6.45 -10.66 8.21
C PHE A 128 5.59 -9.39 8.12
N GLN A 129 4.49 -9.46 7.37
CA GLN A 129 3.56 -8.34 7.21
C GLN A 129 2.23 -8.62 7.88
N ASP A 130 1.65 -9.78 7.62
CA ASP A 130 0.29 -10.08 8.07
C ASP A 130 -0.02 -11.58 8.12
N LEU A 131 -0.93 -11.95 9.02
CA LEU A 131 -1.57 -13.26 9.12
C LEU A 131 -3.08 -13.06 9.02
N ARG A 132 -3.73 -13.82 8.14
CA ARG A 132 -5.19 -13.80 8.01
C ARG A 132 -5.73 -15.22 8.05
N VAL A 133 -6.72 -15.44 8.92
CA VAL A 133 -7.44 -16.71 9.01
C VAL A 133 -8.88 -16.50 8.53
N ILE A 134 -9.34 -17.33 7.60
CA ILE A 134 -10.68 -17.31 7.03
C ILE A 134 -11.28 -18.70 7.21
N VAL A 135 -12.48 -18.76 7.79
CA VAL A 135 -13.18 -20.03 8.01
C VAL A 135 -14.53 -19.98 7.32
N SER A 136 -14.81 -21.01 6.53
CA SER A 136 -16.10 -21.25 5.88
C SER A 136 -16.72 -22.51 6.48
N ALA A 137 -17.87 -22.34 7.16
CA ALA A 137 -18.59 -23.42 7.80
C ALA A 137 -19.85 -23.75 6.99
N PRO A 138 -19.90 -24.88 6.25
CA PRO A 138 -21.12 -25.33 5.60
C PRO A 138 -22.15 -25.79 6.63
N SER A 139 -23.42 -25.88 6.22
CA SER A 139 -24.50 -26.38 7.09
C SER A 139 -24.36 -27.87 7.47
N THR A 140 -23.57 -28.62 6.71
CA THR A 140 -23.30 -30.07 6.87
C THR A 140 -21.90 -30.37 6.36
N GLY A 141 -21.17 -31.29 7.00
CA GLY A 141 -19.82 -31.68 6.61
C GLY A 141 -18.70 -30.86 7.29
N PRO A 142 -17.44 -31.12 6.92
CA PRO A 142 -16.29 -30.44 7.52
C PRO A 142 -16.22 -28.97 7.15
N ALA A 143 -15.81 -28.13 8.10
CA ALA A 143 -15.56 -26.71 7.84
C ALA A 143 -14.21 -26.56 7.10
N GLN A 144 -14.14 -25.60 6.19
CA GLN A 144 -12.93 -25.27 5.45
C GLN A 144 -12.28 -24.05 6.06
N ALA A 145 -10.99 -24.13 6.36
CA ALA A 145 -10.20 -23.03 6.87
C ALA A 145 -9.05 -22.71 5.90
N LEU A 146 -8.76 -21.42 5.79
CA LEU A 146 -7.67 -20.87 5.01
C LEU A 146 -6.87 -19.94 5.92
N CYS A 147 -5.56 -20.12 5.93
CA CYS A 147 -4.60 -19.32 6.65
C CYS A 147 -3.64 -18.71 5.63
N GLU A 148 -3.49 -17.39 5.65
CA GLU A 148 -2.65 -16.64 4.71
C GLU A 148 -1.57 -15.90 5.51
N THR A 149 -0.30 -16.12 5.19
CA THR A 149 0.81 -15.31 5.71
C THR A 149 1.43 -14.49 4.59
N THR A 150 1.68 -13.20 4.85
CA THR A 150 2.27 -12.28 3.88
C THR A 150 3.67 -11.84 4.33
N TRP A 151 4.61 -11.88 3.40
CA TRP A 151 6.02 -11.64 3.61
C TRP A 151 6.57 -10.61 2.62
N TRP A 152 7.58 -9.86 3.06
CA TRP A 152 8.27 -8.85 2.25
C TRP A 152 9.10 -9.45 1.12
N ASP A 153 9.74 -10.58 1.36
CA ASP A 153 10.62 -11.23 0.40
C ASP A 153 10.62 -12.76 0.58
N ARG A 154 11.09 -13.46 -0.44
CA ARG A 154 11.17 -14.92 -0.43
C ARG A 154 12.14 -15.48 0.61
N GLY A 155 13.23 -14.76 0.89
CA GLY A 155 14.27 -15.21 1.81
C GLY A 155 13.79 -15.24 3.26
N THR A 156 13.00 -14.24 3.66
CA THR A 156 12.37 -14.21 4.99
C THR A 156 11.32 -15.30 5.16
N LEU A 157 10.47 -15.55 4.15
CA LEU A 157 9.56 -16.70 4.15
C LEU A 157 10.31 -18.04 4.27
N ALA A 158 11.37 -18.25 3.47
CA ALA A 158 12.16 -19.48 3.54
C ALA A 158 12.89 -19.67 4.87
N THR A 159 13.25 -18.57 5.55
CA THR A 159 13.83 -18.60 6.89
C THR A 159 12.77 -19.01 7.92
N TYR A 160 11.57 -18.45 7.82
CA TYR A 160 10.44 -18.80 8.67
C TYR A 160 10.11 -20.29 8.61
N GLU A 161 10.06 -20.89 7.42
CA GLU A 161 9.78 -22.32 7.26
C GLU A 161 10.78 -23.24 7.97
N GLN A 162 12.01 -22.75 8.24
CA GLN A 162 13.04 -23.51 8.94
C GLN A 162 12.89 -23.46 10.47
N THR A 163 12.12 -22.52 11.02
CA THR A 163 12.06 -22.24 12.46
C THR A 163 11.27 -23.27 13.29
N ARG A 164 10.49 -24.15 12.64
CA ARG A 164 9.53 -25.08 13.31
C ARG A 164 8.55 -24.39 14.27
N GLN A 165 8.28 -23.12 14.04
CA GLN A 165 7.23 -22.35 14.71
C GLN A 165 6.26 -21.81 13.65
N THR A 166 5.93 -22.67 12.70
CA THR A 166 5.11 -22.33 11.55
C THR A 166 3.63 -22.58 11.81
N VAL A 167 2.77 -22.04 10.94
CA VAL A 167 1.35 -22.41 10.90
C VAL A 167 1.19 -23.92 10.80
N LEU A 168 2.04 -24.61 10.05
CA LEU A 168 1.98 -26.07 9.91
C LEU A 168 2.27 -26.78 11.24
N ASP A 169 3.18 -26.25 12.06
CA ASP A 169 3.47 -26.82 13.39
C ASP A 169 2.27 -26.65 14.33
N ILE A 170 1.56 -25.52 14.24
CA ILE A 170 0.32 -25.28 14.99
C ILE A 170 -0.77 -26.28 14.56
N LEU A 171 -0.94 -26.49 13.26
CA LEU A 171 -1.92 -27.47 12.74
C LEU A 171 -1.57 -28.90 13.16
N ALA A 172 -0.28 -29.26 13.14
CA ALA A 172 0.20 -30.58 13.54
C ALA A 172 0.01 -30.86 15.04
N ALA A 173 -0.05 -29.82 15.88
CA ALA A 173 -0.31 -29.93 17.31
C ALA A 173 -1.80 -30.20 17.65
N SER A 174 -2.71 -30.08 16.68
CA SER A 174 -4.16 -30.25 16.87
C SER A 174 -4.76 -31.33 15.95
N PRO A 175 -4.28 -32.59 16.01
CA PRO A 175 -4.67 -33.65 15.08
C PRO A 175 -6.13 -34.08 15.21
N ASP A 176 -6.76 -33.84 16.37
CA ASP A 176 -8.16 -34.21 16.62
C ASP A 176 -9.15 -33.22 16.00
N GLU A 177 -8.68 -32.00 15.67
CA GLU A 177 -9.51 -30.94 15.08
C GLU A 177 -9.30 -30.84 13.57
N VAL A 178 -8.10 -31.14 13.08
CA VAL A 178 -7.74 -31.04 11.66
C VAL A 178 -7.91 -32.40 10.97
N VAL A 179 -8.66 -32.43 9.86
CA VAL A 179 -8.87 -33.66 9.10
C VAL A 179 -7.52 -34.13 8.51
N PRO A 180 -7.08 -35.37 8.76
CA PRO A 180 -5.82 -35.89 8.25
C PRO A 180 -5.74 -35.82 6.72
N GLY A 181 -4.61 -35.34 6.19
CA GLY A 181 -4.37 -35.22 4.75
C GLY A 181 -5.12 -34.06 4.07
N SER A 182 -5.87 -33.24 4.82
CA SER A 182 -6.57 -32.07 4.26
C SER A 182 -5.68 -30.83 4.08
N VAL A 183 -4.50 -30.81 4.70
CA VAL A 183 -3.58 -29.66 4.66
C VAL A 183 -2.95 -29.55 3.28
N GLN A 184 -3.11 -28.38 2.66
CA GLN A 184 -2.44 -28.02 1.40
C GLN A 184 -1.77 -26.66 1.57
N VAL A 185 -0.60 -26.49 0.95
CA VAL A 185 0.22 -25.28 1.03
C VAL A 185 0.48 -24.76 -0.36
N PHE A 186 0.26 -23.46 -0.56
CA PHE A 186 0.48 -22.76 -1.82
C PHE A 186 1.32 -21.52 -1.56
N ASP A 187 2.51 -21.47 -2.15
CA ASP A 187 3.35 -20.28 -2.12
C ASP A 187 3.14 -19.46 -3.39
N MET A 188 2.84 -18.18 -3.22
CA MET A 188 2.49 -17.27 -4.28
C MET A 188 3.38 -16.03 -4.25
N GLU A 189 3.83 -15.62 -5.43
CA GLU A 189 4.47 -14.33 -5.65
C GLU A 189 3.42 -13.36 -6.22
N VAL A 190 3.04 -12.37 -5.42
CA VAL A 190 2.05 -11.36 -5.80
C VAL A 190 2.79 -10.14 -6.35
N VAL A 191 2.82 -10.04 -7.68
CA VAL A 191 3.33 -8.86 -8.39
C VAL A 191 2.15 -7.92 -8.64
N ARG A 192 2.08 -6.81 -7.91
CA ARG A 192 1.13 -5.74 -8.23
C ARG A 192 1.63 -4.99 -9.46
N ASP A 193 1.01 -5.26 -10.60
CA ASP A 193 1.20 -4.40 -11.77
C ASP A 193 0.43 -3.10 -11.54
N ALA A 194 1.15 -2.02 -11.25
CA ALA A 194 0.55 -0.70 -11.10
C ALA A 194 0.17 -0.18 -12.49
N LYS A 195 -0.94 -0.69 -13.03
CA LYS A 195 -1.52 -0.17 -14.26
C LYS A 195 -2.03 1.24 -13.95
N GLN A 196 -1.29 2.25 -14.39
CA GLN A 196 -1.74 3.64 -14.36
C GLN A 196 -2.97 3.76 -15.26
N VAL A 197 -4.13 4.03 -14.67
CA VAL A 197 -5.37 4.42 -15.37
C VAL A 197 -5.55 5.91 -15.20
#